data_AF-A0A2V2UID8-F1
#
_entry.id   AF-A0A2V2UID8-F1
#
_cell.length_a   1.000
_cell.length_b   1.000
_cell.length_c   1.000
_cell.angle_alpha   90.00
_cell.angle_beta   90.00
_cell.angle_gamma   90.00
#
_symmetry.space_group_name_H-M   'P 1'
#
loop_
_entity.id
_entity.type
_entity.pdbx_description
1 polymer ?
#
loop_
_entity_poly.entity_id
_entity_poly.type
_entity_poly.pdbx_seq_one_letter_code
_entity_poly.pdbx_strand_id
1 'polypeptide(L)'
;MSSIPRDKIVEYSDVIDDNDINNQNLKEDLNQINPLVEPLPRWHEFYKRIKLVPWWLRYNIGIAKQADLRDKIIKLSSSMGIDDKIVSKIVRHAVSEFSQNGLGADYYGYHNIDHELEVAYFTLLAAKGQKRQEYRLSQKDLITLFVAALFHDYDPLKQFDKPNEDSVERFIRNDHKIKRFIDDFEISIDIVIALIYRTAFPFKGLIAEHSNKRIQELFTTAGIPENDIMVRKHYEDLGWFLSISDRIAGYSLGNFERSKELARRNAHSLGWHPSVINTESVKYFTSLKEEKKMFERVLDGVSQEYKKNFSDNVMAFREAWAKEVEIRGSVRNMLLELITVVEGIHTVSSNMIESLLHIHQESPAPMSTSLRKFKKSVTDPDAILVTLRTINKNGEPVGYANGGRLENYTLRRGTHDENLGKRNTAYIESICVKPGYWGGTGAGRLLRLEFHREAKCRGCKFVTGYVHREVAMGRIKRGESIEIVQKYNPDKLDYYRANVNNLLISASEAKISSN
;
A
#
# COMPACT_ATOMS: atom_id res chain seq x y z
N MET A 1 27.56 -14.16 31.07
CA MET A 1 28.78 -14.78 30.54
C MET A 1 28.49 -16.26 30.26
N SER A 2 28.30 -16.60 28.99
CA SER A 2 28.50 -17.94 28.41
C SER A 2 28.33 -17.77 26.90
N SER A 3 29.44 -17.89 26.19
CA SER A 3 29.63 -17.64 24.77
C SER A 3 29.29 -18.88 23.94
N ILE A 4 28.38 -18.76 22.98
CA ILE A 4 28.10 -19.79 21.97
C ILE A 4 28.96 -19.50 20.73
N PRO A 5 29.57 -20.51 20.08
CA PRO A 5 30.62 -20.33 19.09
C PRO A 5 30.09 -19.76 17.76
N ARG A 6 30.82 -18.78 17.23
CA ARG A 6 30.83 -18.46 15.80
C ARG A 6 31.53 -19.62 15.11
N ASP A 7 30.84 -20.32 14.22
CA ASP A 7 31.34 -20.69 12.90
C ASP A 7 30.32 -21.56 12.15
N LYS A 8 30.21 -21.28 10.85
CA LYS A 8 29.32 -21.87 9.83
C LYS A 8 27.90 -21.27 9.71
N ILE A 9 27.84 -19.96 9.49
CA ILE A 9 26.84 -19.38 8.59
C ILE A 9 27.50 -19.37 7.21
N VAL A 10 27.03 -20.22 6.31
CA VAL A 10 27.36 -20.16 4.89
C VAL A 10 26.71 -18.90 4.34
N GLU A 11 27.53 -17.94 3.90
CA GLU A 11 27.12 -16.75 3.15
C GLU A 11 26.36 -17.18 1.89
N TYR A 12 25.05 -16.98 1.89
CA TYR A 12 24.31 -16.66 0.68
C TYR A 12 23.89 -15.20 0.80
N SER A 13 24.87 -14.33 0.60
CA SER A 13 24.71 -12.92 0.38
C SER A 13 24.48 -12.67 -1.12
N ASP A 14 23.31 -13.04 -1.62
CA ASP A 14 22.75 -12.33 -2.77
C ASP A 14 22.26 -10.98 -2.25
N VAL A 15 23.21 -10.07 -2.07
CA VAL A 15 22.98 -8.65 -1.90
C VAL A 15 22.33 -8.20 -3.21
N ILE A 16 21.01 -8.05 -3.18
CA ILE A 16 20.33 -7.15 -4.11
C ILE A 16 20.83 -5.76 -3.70
N ASP A 17 21.79 -5.26 -4.45
CA ASP A 17 22.27 -3.89 -4.34
C ASP A 17 21.09 -2.96 -4.65
N ASP A 18 20.58 -2.26 -3.63
CA ASP A 18 19.42 -1.35 -3.72
C ASP A 18 19.68 -0.15 -4.66
N ASN A 19 20.89 -0.02 -5.21
CA ASN A 19 21.30 1.11 -6.05
C ASN A 19 20.98 0.97 -7.55
N ASP A 20 20.64 -0.21 -8.06
CA ASP A 20 20.50 -0.44 -9.52
C ASP A 20 19.05 -0.52 -10.04
N ILE A 21 18.05 -0.50 -9.15
CA ILE A 21 16.63 -0.71 -9.55
C ILE A 21 15.95 0.59 -10.04
N ASN A 22 16.50 1.78 -9.76
CA ASN A 22 15.72 3.02 -9.86
C ASN A 22 16.00 3.95 -11.05
N ASN A 23 16.94 3.69 -11.96
CA ASN A 23 17.24 4.66 -13.03
C ASN A 23 16.93 4.21 -14.47
N GLN A 24 16.92 2.91 -14.78
CA GLN A 24 16.67 2.46 -16.16
C GLN A 24 15.19 2.29 -16.49
N ASN A 25 14.32 2.01 -15.52
CA ASN A 25 12.88 1.79 -15.75
C ASN A 25 12.04 3.08 -15.84
N LEU A 26 12.51 4.21 -15.29
CA LEU A 26 11.74 5.45 -15.23
C LEU A 26 11.47 6.06 -16.62
N LYS A 27 12.41 5.93 -17.56
CA LYS A 27 12.25 6.49 -18.92
C LYS A 27 11.31 5.67 -19.82
N GLU A 28 11.21 4.35 -19.63
CA GLU A 28 10.27 3.53 -20.39
C GLU A 28 8.82 3.63 -19.87
N ASP A 29 8.63 3.80 -18.56
CA ASP A 29 7.30 3.96 -17.94
C ASP A 29 6.64 5.32 -18.28
N LEU A 30 7.41 6.34 -18.65
CA LEU A 30 6.92 7.69 -19.01
C LEU A 30 6.24 7.78 -20.39
N ASN A 31 6.51 6.83 -21.30
CA ASN A 31 6.05 6.89 -22.70
C ASN A 31 4.81 6.02 -23.00
N GLN A 32 4.16 5.42 -21.98
CA GLN A 32 3.04 4.51 -22.19
C GLN A 32 1.72 5.11 -21.68
N ILE A 33 0.71 5.12 -22.56
CA ILE A 33 -0.65 5.58 -22.27
C ILE A 33 -1.18 4.75 -21.10
N ASN A 34 -1.43 5.41 -19.96
CA ASN A 34 -2.17 4.78 -18.87
C ASN A 34 -3.64 4.66 -19.29
N PRO A 35 -4.18 3.45 -19.54
CA PRO A 35 -5.56 3.27 -20.00
C PRO A 35 -6.61 3.75 -18.97
N LEU A 36 -6.19 4.05 -17.74
CA LEU A 36 -7.04 4.65 -16.70
C LEU A 36 -7.14 6.18 -16.81
N VAL A 37 -6.21 6.82 -17.52
CA VAL A 37 -6.05 8.28 -17.63
C VAL A 37 -6.58 8.81 -18.97
N GLU A 38 -7.07 7.92 -19.86
CA GLU A 38 -7.84 8.37 -21.03
C GLU A 38 -8.96 9.32 -20.59
N PRO A 39 -9.05 10.52 -21.19
CA PRO A 39 -10.00 11.55 -20.78
C PRO A 39 -11.39 10.95 -20.83
N LEU A 40 -11.94 10.77 -19.63
CA LEU A 40 -13.28 10.30 -19.46
C LEU A 40 -14.22 11.36 -20.05
N PRO A 41 -15.24 10.98 -20.82
CA PRO A 41 -16.19 11.95 -21.34
C PRO A 41 -16.75 12.84 -20.21
N ARG A 42 -17.09 14.10 -20.49
CA ARG A 42 -17.63 15.03 -19.46
C ARG A 42 -18.81 14.44 -18.66
N TRP A 43 -19.64 13.60 -19.29
CA TRP A 43 -20.74 12.92 -18.60
C TRP A 43 -20.26 11.95 -17.51
N HIS A 44 -19.04 11.41 -17.63
CA HIS A 44 -18.46 10.49 -16.67
C HIS A 44 -17.89 11.22 -15.43
N GLU A 45 -17.35 12.42 -15.57
CA GLU A 45 -17.03 13.29 -14.42
C GLU A 45 -18.30 13.65 -13.65
N PHE A 46 -19.36 14.00 -14.36
CA PHE A 46 -20.69 14.23 -13.79
C PHE A 46 -21.25 12.96 -13.12
N TYR A 47 -21.11 11.79 -13.76
CA TYR A 47 -21.49 10.51 -13.19
C TYR A 47 -20.71 10.18 -11.92
N LYS A 48 -19.38 10.41 -11.88
CA LYS A 48 -18.57 10.23 -10.67
C LYS A 48 -19.10 11.12 -9.53
N ARG A 49 -19.41 12.38 -9.81
CA ARG A 49 -20.02 13.29 -8.82
C ARG A 49 -21.38 12.79 -8.32
N ILE A 50 -22.24 12.29 -9.21
CA ILE A 50 -23.53 11.67 -8.82
C ILE A 50 -23.32 10.40 -8.00
N LYS A 51 -22.41 9.51 -8.41
CA LYS A 51 -22.08 8.27 -7.70
C LYS A 51 -21.59 8.53 -6.28
N LEU A 52 -20.93 9.68 -6.06
CA LEU A 52 -20.47 10.11 -4.74
C LEU A 52 -21.59 10.73 -3.88
N VAL A 53 -22.77 11.05 -4.41
CA VAL A 53 -23.86 11.69 -3.64
C VAL A 53 -24.27 10.89 -2.40
N PRO A 54 -24.52 9.57 -2.46
CA PRO A 54 -24.85 8.79 -1.27
C PRO A 54 -23.75 8.83 -0.21
N TRP A 55 -22.49 8.81 -0.64
CA TRP A 55 -21.35 8.92 0.27
C TRP A 55 -21.23 10.32 0.88
N TRP A 56 -21.40 11.38 0.08
CA TRP A 56 -21.41 12.77 0.54
C TRP A 56 -22.49 13.04 1.58
N LEU A 57 -23.69 12.46 1.41
CA LEU A 57 -24.75 12.53 2.41
C LEU A 57 -24.31 11.90 3.73
N ARG A 58 -23.74 10.68 3.69
CA ARG A 58 -23.21 10.01 4.88
C ARG A 58 -22.07 10.80 5.53
N TYR A 59 -21.20 11.43 4.76
CA TYR A 59 -20.12 12.28 5.26
C TYR A 59 -20.66 13.55 5.95
N ASN A 60 -21.65 14.21 5.35
CA ASN A 60 -22.22 15.43 5.92
C ASN A 60 -23.07 15.15 7.18
N ILE A 61 -23.72 13.99 7.26
CA ILE A 61 -24.55 13.57 8.42
C ILE A 61 -23.69 12.94 9.54
N GLY A 62 -22.36 12.76 9.34
CA GLY A 62 -21.47 12.27 10.39
C GLY A 62 -21.34 10.74 10.49
N ILE A 63 -21.83 9.99 9.50
CA ILE A 63 -21.85 8.51 9.52
C ILE A 63 -20.56 7.93 8.94
N ALA A 64 -19.88 8.65 8.05
CA ALA A 64 -18.65 8.18 7.41
C ALA A 64 -17.44 8.31 8.34
N LYS A 65 -16.46 7.39 8.25
CA LYS A 65 -15.20 7.44 9.02
C LYS A 65 -14.48 8.79 8.88
N GLN A 66 -14.49 9.35 7.67
CA GLN A 66 -13.88 10.63 7.34
C GLN A 66 -14.59 11.80 8.05
N ALA A 67 -15.87 11.65 8.38
CA ALA A 67 -16.62 12.65 9.14
C ALA A 67 -16.21 12.65 10.62
N ASP A 68 -15.97 11.48 11.23
CA ASP A 68 -15.43 11.38 12.59
C ASP A 68 -14.04 12.03 12.71
N LEU A 69 -13.14 11.75 11.76
CA LEU A 69 -11.83 12.40 11.71
C LEU A 69 -11.93 13.91 11.48
N ARG A 70 -12.81 14.36 10.57
CA ARG A 70 -13.09 15.79 10.37
C ARG A 70 -13.50 16.45 11.68
N ASP A 71 -14.46 15.87 12.40
CA ASP A 71 -15.00 16.46 13.62
C ASP A 71 -13.96 16.50 14.74
N LYS A 72 -13.11 15.46 14.83
CA LYS A 72 -11.94 15.42 15.71
C LYS A 72 -10.92 16.51 15.38
N ILE A 73 -10.59 16.70 14.10
CA ILE A 73 -9.67 17.74 13.63
C ILE A 73 -10.21 19.13 13.96
N ILE A 74 -11.49 19.40 13.66
CA ILE A 74 -12.12 20.69 13.95
C ILE A 74 -12.04 20.97 15.44
N LYS A 75 -12.56 20.06 16.28
CA LYS A 75 -12.54 20.21 17.75
C LYS A 75 -11.14 20.41 18.32
N LEU A 76 -10.15 19.69 17.79
CA LEU A 76 -8.77 19.81 18.21
C LEU A 76 -8.18 21.17 17.82
N SER A 77 -8.44 21.61 16.60
CA SER A 77 -8.00 22.91 16.07
C SER A 77 -8.61 24.08 16.86
N SER A 78 -9.91 24.03 17.19
CA SER A 78 -10.55 25.06 18.05
C SER A 78 -9.85 25.17 19.39
N SER A 79 -9.55 24.02 20.00
CA SER A 79 -8.87 23.99 21.30
C SER A 79 -7.42 24.51 21.26
N MET A 80 -6.88 24.72 20.06
CA MET A 80 -5.58 25.32 19.79
C MET A 80 -5.69 26.78 19.33
N GLY A 81 -6.92 27.33 19.31
CA GLY A 81 -7.21 28.72 18.93
C GLY A 81 -7.38 28.94 17.44
N ILE A 82 -7.52 27.89 16.62
CA ILE A 82 -7.74 28.02 15.17
C ILE A 82 -9.25 28.10 14.89
N ASP A 83 -9.67 28.97 13.97
CA ASP A 83 -11.09 29.17 13.64
C ASP A 83 -11.73 27.91 13.01
N ASP A 84 -12.76 27.39 13.67
CA ASP A 84 -13.48 26.19 13.25
C ASP A 84 -14.15 26.29 11.88
N LYS A 85 -14.64 27.47 11.51
CA LYS A 85 -15.32 27.68 10.22
C LYS A 85 -14.30 27.62 9.09
N ILE A 86 -13.11 28.18 9.27
CA ILE A 86 -12.03 28.12 8.30
C ILE A 86 -11.50 26.68 8.20
N VAL A 87 -11.20 26.03 9.33
CA VAL A 87 -10.75 24.62 9.35
C VAL A 87 -11.76 23.70 8.66
N SER A 88 -13.05 23.85 8.98
CA SER A 88 -14.12 23.07 8.34
C SER A 88 -14.16 23.25 6.82
N LYS A 89 -13.97 24.48 6.32
CA LYS A 89 -13.91 24.75 4.88
C LYS A 89 -12.71 24.08 4.22
N ILE A 90 -11.54 24.12 4.86
CA ILE A 90 -10.32 23.51 4.34
C ILE A 90 -10.43 21.99 4.28
N VAL A 91 -10.86 21.35 5.37
CA VAL A 91 -11.06 19.90 5.41
C VAL A 91 -12.08 19.47 4.37
N ARG A 92 -13.19 20.21 4.23
CA ARG A 92 -14.20 19.94 3.20
C ARG A 92 -13.64 20.06 1.78
N HIS A 93 -12.77 21.05 1.53
CA HIS A 93 -12.10 21.22 0.25
C HIS A 93 -11.18 20.04 -0.06
N ALA A 94 -10.30 19.65 0.87
CA ALA A 94 -9.42 18.49 0.72
C ALA A 94 -10.22 17.21 0.42
N VAL A 95 -11.26 16.93 1.21
CA VAL A 95 -12.14 15.77 1.00
C VAL A 95 -12.79 15.79 -0.39
N SER A 96 -13.21 16.97 -0.85
CA SER A 96 -13.79 17.14 -2.18
C SER A 96 -12.79 16.86 -3.29
N GLU A 97 -11.62 17.48 -3.25
CA GLU A 97 -10.61 17.33 -4.31
C GLU A 97 -10.09 15.90 -4.38
N PHE A 98 -9.79 15.26 -3.25
CA PHE A 98 -9.38 13.86 -3.24
C PHE A 98 -10.49 12.96 -3.82
N SER A 99 -11.75 13.14 -3.38
CA SER A 99 -12.85 12.29 -3.86
C SER A 99 -13.14 12.47 -5.36
N GLN A 100 -13.11 13.70 -5.87
CA GLN A 100 -13.39 13.98 -7.28
C GLN A 100 -12.30 13.43 -8.21
N ASN A 101 -11.05 13.45 -7.75
CA ASN A 101 -9.90 12.92 -8.50
C ASN A 101 -9.69 11.40 -8.31
N GLY A 102 -10.63 10.71 -7.66
CA GLY A 102 -10.58 9.25 -7.51
C GLY A 102 -9.62 8.77 -6.39
N LEU A 103 -9.25 9.67 -5.48
CA LEU A 103 -8.42 9.45 -4.29
C LEU A 103 -9.26 9.48 -2.99
N GLY A 104 -10.57 9.28 -3.15
CA GLY A 104 -11.53 9.26 -2.04
C GLY A 104 -11.45 7.97 -1.23
N ALA A 105 -12.47 7.76 -0.39
CA ALA A 105 -12.56 6.60 0.51
C ALA A 105 -12.54 5.23 -0.20
N ASP A 106 -12.90 5.19 -1.47
CA ASP A 106 -12.91 3.99 -2.31
C ASP A 106 -11.60 3.77 -3.07
N TYR A 107 -10.62 4.69 -2.97
CA TYR A 107 -9.27 4.47 -3.47
C TYR A 107 -8.54 3.48 -2.57
N TYR A 108 -8.15 2.35 -3.15
CA TYR A 108 -7.54 1.24 -2.43
C TYR A 108 -6.07 1.49 -2.06
N GLY A 109 -5.40 2.42 -2.76
CA GLY A 109 -4.01 2.78 -2.48
C GLY A 109 -3.83 3.40 -1.09
N TYR A 110 -2.57 3.49 -0.65
CA TYR A 110 -2.25 4.01 0.68
C TYR A 110 -2.59 5.51 0.80
N HIS A 111 -2.15 6.31 -0.17
CA HIS A 111 -2.24 7.77 -0.19
C HIS A 111 -3.63 8.25 -0.68
N ASN A 112 -4.65 8.12 0.17
CA ASN A 112 -6.03 8.59 -0.02
C ASN A 112 -6.47 9.55 1.09
N ILE A 113 -7.71 10.04 0.99
CA ILE A 113 -8.27 10.96 1.98
C ILE A 113 -8.31 10.44 3.42
N ASP A 114 -8.37 9.12 3.66
CA ASP A 114 -8.29 8.59 5.02
C ASP A 114 -6.91 8.85 5.61
N HIS A 115 -5.87 8.63 4.82
CA HIS A 115 -4.50 8.87 5.20
C HIS A 115 -4.26 10.35 5.53
N GLU A 116 -4.64 11.28 4.64
CA GLU A 116 -4.48 12.72 4.90
C GLU A 116 -5.15 13.18 6.19
N LEU A 117 -6.37 12.70 6.45
CA LEU A 117 -7.09 13.05 7.67
C LEU A 117 -6.46 12.42 8.92
N GLU A 118 -5.96 11.17 8.83
CA GLU A 118 -5.22 10.52 9.90
C GLU A 118 -3.92 11.28 10.22
N VAL A 119 -3.15 11.68 9.21
CA VAL A 119 -1.90 12.43 9.37
C VAL A 119 -2.15 13.83 9.92
N ALA A 120 -3.13 14.58 9.38
CA ALA A 120 -3.48 15.90 9.89
C ALA A 120 -3.94 15.85 11.35
N TYR A 121 -4.81 14.90 11.69
CA TYR A 121 -5.26 14.72 13.07
C TYR A 121 -4.12 14.36 14.02
N PHE A 122 -3.30 13.38 13.66
CA PHE A 122 -2.19 12.92 14.49
C PHE A 122 -1.13 14.01 14.69
N THR A 123 -0.80 14.75 13.63
CA THR A 123 0.14 15.88 13.68
C THR A 123 -0.33 16.94 14.66
N LEU A 124 -1.62 17.32 14.61
CA LEU A 124 -2.21 18.27 15.55
C LEU A 124 -2.22 17.74 16.99
N LEU A 125 -2.50 16.44 17.19
CA LEU A 125 -2.45 15.82 18.52
C LEU A 125 -1.04 15.93 19.11
N ALA A 126 -0.04 15.49 18.34
CA ALA A 126 1.36 15.50 18.74
C ALA A 126 1.84 16.93 19.00
N ALA A 127 1.44 17.89 18.17
CA ALA A 127 1.79 19.29 18.30
C ALA A 127 1.19 19.91 19.57
N LYS A 128 -0.10 19.67 19.84
CA LYS A 128 -0.79 20.19 21.03
C LYS A 128 -0.20 19.64 22.33
N GLY A 129 0.23 18.38 22.35
CA GLY A 129 0.78 17.76 23.55
C GLY A 129 2.24 18.13 23.86
N GLN A 130 2.89 18.99 23.07
CA GLN A 130 4.24 19.47 23.37
C GLN A 130 4.24 20.35 24.63
N LYS A 131 4.69 19.79 25.75
CA LYS A 131 4.73 20.49 27.05
C LYS A 131 6.06 21.19 27.34
N ARG A 132 7.14 20.80 26.67
CA ARG A 132 8.47 21.39 26.89
C ARG A 132 8.55 22.74 26.21
N GLN A 133 9.07 23.73 26.92
CA GLN A 133 9.15 25.11 26.43
C GLN A 133 9.94 25.21 25.11
N GLU A 134 11.01 24.42 24.96
CA GLU A 134 11.85 24.34 23.76
C GLU A 134 11.13 23.78 22.51
N TYR A 135 9.99 23.13 22.68
CA TYR A 135 9.21 22.51 21.60
C TYR A 135 7.85 23.16 21.38
N ARG A 136 7.58 24.26 22.09
CA ARG A 136 6.31 24.97 22.02
C ARG A 136 6.15 25.60 20.64
N LEU A 137 5.04 25.29 19.98
CA LEU A 137 4.72 25.76 18.65
C LEU A 137 3.84 27.01 18.74
N SER A 138 4.11 28.00 17.88
CA SER A 138 3.25 29.17 17.74
C SER A 138 1.95 28.81 17.02
N GLN A 139 0.94 29.68 17.11
CA GLN A 139 -0.31 29.49 16.36
C GLN A 139 -0.05 29.40 14.84
N LYS A 140 0.91 30.19 14.33
CA LYS A 140 1.33 30.17 12.93
C LYS A 140 1.95 28.83 12.54
N ASP A 141 2.78 28.25 13.40
CA ASP A 141 3.37 26.92 13.18
C ASP A 141 2.29 25.84 13.12
N LEU A 142 1.30 25.90 14.02
CA LEU A 142 0.20 24.94 14.09
C LEU A 142 -0.67 24.97 12.84
N ILE A 143 -1.00 26.16 12.34
CA ILE A 143 -1.77 26.32 11.10
C ILE A 143 -0.95 25.84 9.90
N THR A 144 0.34 26.20 9.85
CA THR A 144 1.25 25.77 8.77
C THR A 144 1.38 24.25 8.73
N LEU A 145 1.58 23.60 9.89
CA LEU A 145 1.59 22.14 10.03
C LEU A 145 0.27 21.52 9.59
N PHE A 146 -0.87 22.07 10.00
CA PHE A 146 -2.18 21.55 9.64
C PHE A 146 -2.40 21.56 8.13
N VAL A 147 -2.11 22.68 7.47
CA VAL A 147 -2.27 22.81 6.02
C VAL A 147 -1.29 21.91 5.29
N ALA A 148 -0.01 21.87 5.70
CA ALA A 148 0.97 20.97 5.09
C ALA A 148 0.57 19.50 5.25
N ALA A 149 0.17 19.07 6.44
CA ALA A 149 -0.22 17.69 6.73
C ALA A 149 -1.44 17.22 5.92
N LEU A 150 -2.39 18.12 5.64
CA LEU A 150 -3.61 17.77 4.91
C LEU A 150 -3.41 17.67 3.40
N PHE A 151 -2.37 18.31 2.87
CA PHE A 151 -2.13 18.41 1.42
C PHE A 151 -0.78 17.82 1.00
N HIS A 152 -0.02 17.19 1.89
CA HIS A 152 1.33 16.70 1.59
C HIS A 152 1.38 15.68 0.45
N ASP A 153 0.28 14.95 0.25
CA ASP A 153 0.11 13.95 -0.81
C ASP A 153 -0.90 14.36 -1.89
N TYR A 154 -1.23 15.66 -1.99
CA TYR A 154 -2.19 16.17 -2.95
C TYR A 154 -1.66 16.17 -4.39
N ASP A 155 -1.65 14.98 -5.00
CA ASP A 155 -1.29 14.72 -6.38
C ASP A 155 -2.46 14.04 -7.13
N PRO A 156 -3.42 14.82 -7.67
CA PRO A 156 -4.62 14.29 -8.33
C PRO A 156 -4.32 13.52 -9.63
N LEU A 157 -3.14 13.67 -10.23
CA LEU A 157 -2.78 12.92 -11.44
C LEU A 157 -2.32 11.49 -11.15
N LYS A 158 -1.81 11.24 -9.93
CA LYS A 158 -1.21 9.95 -9.51
C LYS A 158 -0.46 9.26 -10.64
N GLN A 159 0.52 9.94 -11.23
CA GLN A 159 1.41 9.29 -12.20
C GLN A 159 2.15 8.11 -11.57
N PHE A 160 2.41 8.24 -10.26
CA PHE A 160 2.93 7.20 -9.37
C PHE A 160 2.02 7.09 -8.14
N ASP A 161 2.02 5.94 -7.46
CA ASP A 161 1.10 5.70 -6.33
C ASP A 161 1.57 6.50 -5.12
N LYS A 162 2.89 6.55 -4.92
CA LYS A 162 3.55 7.55 -4.10
C LYS A 162 3.54 8.91 -4.81
N PRO A 163 3.02 9.98 -4.18
CA PRO A 163 3.08 11.33 -4.72
C PRO A 163 4.52 11.80 -4.95
N ASN A 164 4.69 12.61 -5.98
CA ASN A 164 5.93 13.33 -6.24
C ASN A 164 5.78 14.76 -5.70
N GLU A 165 6.73 15.20 -4.88
CA GLU A 165 6.67 16.49 -4.19
C GLU A 165 6.62 17.69 -5.17
N ASP A 166 7.21 17.58 -6.36
CA ASP A 166 7.12 18.59 -7.43
C ASP A 166 5.70 18.65 -8.03
N SER A 167 5.04 17.49 -8.16
CA SER A 167 3.64 17.43 -8.59
C SER A 167 2.74 18.09 -7.55
N VAL A 168 2.93 17.74 -6.27
CA VAL A 168 2.17 18.31 -5.16
C VAL A 168 2.36 19.82 -5.08
N GLU A 169 3.60 20.32 -5.15
CA GLU A 169 3.90 21.75 -5.24
C GLU A 169 3.11 22.42 -6.36
N ARG A 170 3.16 21.85 -7.57
CA ARG A 170 2.44 22.38 -8.73
C ARG A 170 0.93 22.42 -8.48
N PHE A 171 0.33 21.41 -7.87
CA PHE A 171 -1.12 21.39 -7.63
C PHE A 171 -1.56 22.37 -6.55
N ILE A 172 -0.83 22.43 -5.43
CA ILE A 172 -1.09 23.39 -4.35
C ILE A 172 -1.00 24.82 -4.89
N ARG A 173 0.02 25.13 -5.71
CA ARG A 173 0.15 26.45 -6.33
C ARG A 173 -0.93 26.78 -7.35
N ASN A 174 -1.58 25.79 -7.96
CA ASN A 174 -2.61 26.05 -8.97
C ASN A 174 -4.04 26.01 -8.39
N ASP A 175 -4.22 25.59 -7.14
CA ASP A 175 -5.52 25.61 -6.48
C ASP A 175 -5.80 26.98 -5.83
N HIS A 176 -6.72 27.73 -6.43
CA HIS A 176 -7.14 29.06 -5.95
C HIS A 176 -7.76 29.05 -4.54
N LYS A 177 -8.40 27.95 -4.12
CA LYS A 177 -8.99 27.86 -2.78
C LYS A 177 -7.91 27.60 -1.75
N ILE A 178 -6.97 26.71 -2.05
CA ILE A 178 -5.83 26.45 -1.14
C ILE A 178 -5.03 27.74 -0.94
N LYS A 179 -4.71 28.47 -2.01
CA LYS A 179 -4.08 29.80 -1.94
C LYS A 179 -4.85 30.75 -1.04
N ARG A 180 -6.17 30.89 -1.28
CA ARG A 180 -7.01 31.76 -0.45
C ARG A 180 -7.01 31.35 1.02
N PHE A 181 -7.04 30.06 1.33
CA PHE A 181 -6.98 29.59 2.72
C PHE A 181 -5.64 29.91 3.39
N ILE A 182 -4.54 29.80 2.65
CA ILE A 182 -3.20 30.17 3.12
C ILE A 182 -3.14 31.68 3.40
N ASP A 183 -3.68 32.49 2.48
CA ASP A 183 -3.75 33.95 2.62
C ASP A 183 -4.65 34.38 3.79
N ASP A 184 -5.83 33.76 3.94
CA ASP A 184 -6.79 34.00 5.04
C ASP A 184 -6.15 33.73 6.43
N PHE A 185 -5.12 32.88 6.49
CA PHE A 185 -4.36 32.56 7.71
C PHE A 185 -3.04 33.31 7.85
N GLU A 186 -2.68 34.17 6.89
CA GLU A 186 -1.43 34.94 6.88
C GLU A 186 -0.17 34.05 6.99
N ILE A 187 -0.24 32.83 6.46
CA ILE A 187 0.90 31.89 6.36
C ILE A 187 1.52 31.94 4.95
N SER A 188 2.76 31.48 4.82
CA SER A 188 3.45 31.44 3.52
C SER A 188 3.21 30.10 2.82
N ILE A 189 2.73 30.16 1.57
CA ILE A 189 2.60 28.97 0.71
C ILE A 189 3.96 28.28 0.50
N ASP A 190 5.04 29.04 0.43
CA ASP A 190 6.38 28.49 0.22
C ASP A 190 6.86 27.73 1.44
N ILE A 191 6.51 28.19 2.65
CA ILE A 191 6.80 27.44 3.89
C ILE A 191 5.95 26.17 3.97
N VAL A 192 4.67 26.22 3.62
CA VAL A 192 3.81 25.02 3.54
C VAL A 192 4.44 23.99 2.60
N ILE A 193 4.87 24.41 1.40
CA ILE A 193 5.50 23.53 0.42
C ILE A 193 6.86 23.03 0.94
N ALA A 194 7.65 23.85 1.62
CA ALA A 194 8.93 23.41 2.20
C ALA A 194 8.74 22.29 3.23
N LEU A 195 7.69 22.36 4.06
CA LEU A 195 7.33 21.28 4.99
C LEU A 195 6.99 19.98 4.23
N ILE A 196 6.27 20.08 3.10
CA ILE A 196 5.91 18.94 2.25
C ILE A 196 7.15 18.31 1.61
N TYR A 197 8.10 19.09 1.08
CA TYR A 197 9.34 18.51 0.55
C TYR A 197 10.11 17.69 1.60
N ARG A 198 9.94 17.99 2.89
CA ARG A 198 10.57 17.28 3.99
C ARG A 198 9.90 15.93 4.30
N THR A 199 8.68 15.67 3.83
CA THR A 199 7.98 14.38 3.97
C THR A 199 8.42 13.34 2.94
N ALA A 200 9.25 13.72 1.96
CA ALA A 200 9.84 12.78 1.03
C ALA A 200 10.52 11.61 1.75
N PHE A 201 10.33 10.39 1.23
CA PHE A 201 10.77 9.15 1.89
C PHE A 201 11.28 8.09 0.89
N PRO A 202 12.40 7.41 1.17
CA PRO A 202 13.35 7.70 2.24
C PRO A 202 14.02 9.06 2.03
N PHE A 203 14.14 9.87 3.09
CA PHE A 203 14.81 11.18 3.02
C PHE A 203 16.34 10.98 3.06
N LYS A 204 16.89 10.36 2.01
CA LYS A 204 18.31 10.03 1.87
C LYS A 204 18.76 10.15 0.41
N GLY A 205 20.08 10.25 0.19
CA GLY A 205 20.69 10.31 -1.14
C GLY A 205 20.12 11.43 -2.02
N LEU A 206 19.93 11.15 -3.30
CA LEU A 206 19.44 12.11 -4.30
C LEU A 206 18.08 12.74 -3.92
N ILE A 207 17.19 11.99 -3.26
CA ILE A 207 15.90 12.50 -2.81
C ILE A 207 16.11 13.60 -1.75
N ALA A 208 16.94 13.34 -0.73
CA ALA A 208 17.24 14.34 0.29
C ALA A 208 17.99 15.54 -0.28
N GLU A 209 18.94 15.33 -1.18
CA GLU A 209 19.68 16.43 -1.83
C GLU A 209 18.74 17.35 -2.62
N HIS A 210 17.86 16.77 -3.43
CA HIS A 210 16.85 17.51 -4.18
C HIS A 210 15.89 18.26 -3.26
N SER A 211 15.27 17.57 -2.30
CA SER A 211 14.34 18.18 -1.35
C SER A 211 14.99 19.28 -0.52
N ASN A 212 16.21 19.07 -0.02
CA ASN A 212 16.92 20.09 0.76
C ASN A 212 17.22 21.33 -0.06
N LYS A 213 17.69 21.16 -1.31
CA LYS A 213 17.92 22.29 -2.21
C LYS A 213 16.64 23.09 -2.40
N ARG A 214 15.54 22.40 -2.71
CA ARG A 214 14.25 23.04 -2.94
C ARG A 214 13.70 23.75 -1.69
N ILE A 215 13.84 23.14 -0.52
CA ILE A 215 13.49 23.73 0.79
C ILE A 215 14.23 25.06 1.00
N GLN A 216 15.54 25.12 0.74
CA GLN A 216 16.31 26.35 0.92
C GLN A 216 15.89 27.47 -0.04
N GLU A 217 15.57 27.13 -1.29
CA GLU A 217 15.02 28.08 -2.28
C GLU A 217 13.66 28.63 -1.85
N LEU A 218 12.80 27.77 -1.31
CA LEU A 218 11.48 28.14 -0.80
C LEU A 218 11.57 29.06 0.42
N PHE A 219 12.53 28.83 1.32
CA PHE A 219 12.80 29.76 2.43
C PHE A 219 13.22 31.14 1.94
N THR A 220 14.11 31.22 0.94
CA THR A 220 14.50 32.50 0.34
C THR A 220 13.29 33.19 -0.30
N THR A 221 12.45 32.44 -1.01
CA THR A 221 11.23 32.96 -1.65
C THR A 221 10.21 33.47 -0.62
N ALA A 222 10.11 32.78 0.52
CA ALA A 222 9.29 33.20 1.66
C ALA A 222 9.84 34.45 2.40
N GLY A 223 10.97 35.00 1.96
CA GLY A 223 11.61 36.18 2.57
C GLY A 223 12.48 35.89 3.78
N ILE A 224 12.87 34.63 4.01
CA ILE A 224 13.79 34.25 5.09
C ILE A 224 15.24 34.32 4.55
N PRO A 225 16.09 35.23 5.05
CA PRO A 225 17.48 35.36 4.59
C PRO A 225 18.29 34.07 4.78
N GLU A 226 19.29 33.83 3.93
CA GLU A 226 20.18 32.65 4.04
C GLU A 226 20.99 32.62 5.34
N ASN A 227 21.30 33.79 5.90
CA ASN A 227 22.01 33.93 7.17
C ASN A 227 21.10 33.80 8.40
N ASP A 228 19.77 33.76 8.24
CA ASP A 228 18.82 33.48 9.32
C ASP A 228 18.70 31.97 9.57
N ILE A 229 19.80 31.41 10.08
CA ILE A 229 19.95 29.98 10.33
C ILE A 229 18.94 29.50 11.37
N MET A 230 18.56 30.36 12.32
CA MET A 230 17.61 30.03 13.39
C MET A 230 16.20 29.78 12.83
N VAL A 231 15.67 30.69 12.01
CA VAL A 231 14.33 30.56 11.45
C VAL A 231 14.27 29.44 10.41
N ARG A 232 15.31 29.29 9.57
CA ARG A 232 15.38 28.17 8.62
C ARG A 232 15.38 26.81 9.32
N LYS A 233 16.21 26.66 10.36
CA LYS A 233 16.26 25.43 11.16
C LYS A 233 14.93 25.13 11.84
N HIS A 234 14.24 26.15 12.33
CA HIS A 234 12.91 25.98 12.93
C HIS A 234 11.92 25.33 11.95
N TYR A 235 11.84 25.83 10.71
CA TYR A 235 10.93 25.26 9.71
C TYR A 235 11.41 23.91 9.17
N GLU A 236 12.72 23.65 9.10
CA GLU A 236 13.26 22.31 8.82
C GLU A 236 12.84 21.30 9.90
N ASP A 237 12.97 21.67 11.18
CA ASP A 237 12.53 20.85 12.31
C ASP A 237 11.01 20.67 12.31
N LEU A 238 10.24 21.66 11.84
CA LEU A 238 8.79 21.59 11.67
C LEU A 238 8.39 20.61 10.56
N GLY A 239 9.08 20.64 9.42
CA GLY A 239 8.90 19.66 8.34
C GLY A 239 9.33 18.26 8.76
N TRP A 240 10.40 18.15 9.55
CA TRP A 240 10.84 16.86 10.08
C TRP A 240 9.83 16.28 11.09
N PHE A 241 9.24 17.14 11.92
CA PHE A 241 8.14 16.77 12.80
C PHE A 241 6.97 16.18 11.98
N LEU A 242 6.55 16.87 10.91
CA LEU A 242 5.51 16.39 10.01
C LEU A 242 5.87 15.04 9.36
N SER A 243 7.09 14.91 8.83
CA SER A 243 7.59 13.67 8.21
C SER A 243 7.53 12.47 9.16
N ILE A 244 7.80 12.67 10.44
CA ILE A 244 7.67 11.61 11.45
C ILE A 244 6.20 11.36 11.78
N SER A 245 5.39 12.41 11.93
CA SER A 245 3.95 12.29 12.21
C SER A 245 3.24 11.48 11.13
N ASP A 246 3.45 11.80 9.85
CA ASP A 246 2.95 11.06 8.70
C ASP A 246 3.24 9.55 8.83
N ARG A 247 4.54 9.24 8.95
CA ARG A 247 5.07 7.88 9.02
C ARG A 247 4.51 7.00 10.15
N ILE A 248 4.12 7.60 11.28
CA ILE A 248 3.68 6.82 12.46
C ILE A 248 2.19 6.96 12.75
N ALA A 249 1.49 7.94 12.17
CA ALA A 249 0.09 8.27 12.49
C ALA A 249 -0.81 7.05 12.46
N GLY A 250 -0.83 6.32 11.33
CA GLY A 250 -1.69 5.15 11.17
C GLY A 250 -1.37 4.01 12.15
N TYR A 251 -0.09 3.81 12.48
CA TYR A 251 0.38 2.81 13.44
C TYR A 251 0.14 3.20 14.90
N SER A 252 -0.04 4.49 15.19
CA SER A 252 -0.39 4.97 16.53
C SER A 252 -1.90 5.05 16.76
N LEU A 253 -2.66 5.45 15.73
CA LEU A 253 -4.11 5.61 15.82
C LEU A 253 -4.87 4.27 15.77
N GLY A 254 -4.33 3.27 15.08
CA GLY A 254 -4.96 1.97 14.84
C GLY A 254 -4.42 0.83 15.71
N ASN A 255 -5.20 -0.25 15.77
CA ASN A 255 -4.73 -1.53 16.30
C ASN A 255 -3.91 -2.32 15.25
N PHE A 256 -3.56 -3.57 15.57
CA PHE A 256 -2.73 -4.38 14.69
C PHE A 256 -3.40 -4.75 13.37
N GLU A 257 -4.73 -4.94 13.35
CA GLU A 257 -5.45 -5.20 12.09
C GLU A 257 -5.37 -4.01 11.14
N ARG A 258 -5.58 -2.79 11.65
CA ARG A 258 -5.39 -1.57 10.86
C ARG A 258 -3.94 -1.43 10.40
N SER A 259 -2.98 -1.73 11.27
CA SER A 259 -1.55 -1.66 10.93
C SER A 259 -1.15 -2.64 9.82
N LYS A 260 -1.68 -3.87 9.83
CA LYS A 260 -1.51 -4.85 8.75
C LYS A 260 -2.09 -4.33 7.44
N GLU A 261 -3.27 -3.71 7.47
CA GLU A 261 -3.88 -3.09 6.28
C GLU A 261 -2.97 -2.01 5.69
N LEU A 262 -2.43 -1.11 6.52
CA LEU A 262 -1.51 -0.06 6.09
C LEU A 262 -0.23 -0.66 5.47
N ALA A 263 0.38 -1.64 6.13
CA ALA A 263 1.58 -2.31 5.62
C ALA A 263 1.32 -3.02 4.27
N ARG A 264 0.13 -3.62 4.08
CA ARG A 264 -0.27 -4.24 2.80
C ARG A 264 -0.46 -3.20 1.70
N ARG A 265 -1.09 -2.07 1.99
CA ARG A 265 -1.27 -0.97 1.03
C ARG A 265 0.09 -0.38 0.63
N ASN A 266 0.98 -0.15 1.58
CA ASN A 266 2.35 0.30 1.30
C ASN A 266 3.13 -0.72 0.47
N ALA A 267 3.04 -2.00 0.82
CA ALA A 267 3.65 -3.07 0.05
C ALA A 267 3.13 -3.11 -1.40
N HIS A 268 1.84 -2.84 -1.60
CA HIS A 268 1.27 -2.72 -2.94
C HIS A 268 1.88 -1.52 -3.69
N SER A 269 1.89 -0.33 -3.09
CA SER A 269 2.48 0.89 -3.68
C SER A 269 3.95 0.72 -4.08
N LEU A 270 4.71 -0.04 -3.28
CA LEU A 270 6.13 -0.30 -3.49
C LEU A 270 6.40 -1.57 -4.31
N GLY A 271 5.37 -2.32 -4.70
CA GLY A 271 5.52 -3.56 -5.45
C GLY A 271 6.16 -4.71 -4.69
N TRP A 272 6.13 -4.66 -3.36
CA TRP A 272 6.70 -5.69 -2.51
C TRP A 272 5.90 -7.00 -2.60
N HIS A 273 6.64 -8.10 -2.62
CA HIS A 273 6.02 -9.42 -2.55
C HIS A 273 5.38 -9.64 -1.16
N PRO A 274 4.21 -10.31 -1.05
CA PRO A 274 3.53 -10.52 0.23
C PRO A 274 4.38 -11.17 1.33
N SER A 275 5.38 -11.97 0.95
CA SER A 275 6.30 -12.65 1.89
C SER A 275 7.26 -11.73 2.63
N VAL A 276 7.46 -10.49 2.17
CA VAL A 276 8.44 -9.59 2.81
C VAL A 276 7.77 -8.52 3.67
N ILE A 277 6.44 -8.38 3.64
CA ILE A 277 5.70 -7.30 4.32
C ILE A 277 6.08 -7.20 5.80
N ASN A 278 6.06 -8.32 6.54
CA ASN A 278 6.40 -8.32 7.96
C ASN A 278 7.88 -7.97 8.21
N THR A 279 8.80 -8.56 7.44
CA THR A 279 10.24 -8.25 7.52
C THR A 279 10.51 -6.77 7.24
N GLU A 280 9.95 -6.24 6.17
CA GLU A 280 10.13 -4.84 5.78
C GLU A 280 9.45 -3.88 6.77
N SER A 281 8.32 -4.27 7.36
CA SER A 281 7.70 -3.49 8.46
C SER A 281 8.63 -3.44 9.68
N VAL A 282 9.26 -4.55 10.06
CA VAL A 282 10.23 -4.59 11.16
C VAL A 282 11.47 -3.73 10.86
N LYS A 283 11.99 -3.78 9.62
CA LYS A 283 13.07 -2.90 9.16
C LYS A 283 12.67 -1.43 9.22
N TYR A 284 11.47 -1.10 8.73
CA TYR A 284 10.90 0.23 8.77
C TYR A 284 10.85 0.79 10.20
N PHE A 285 10.27 0.07 11.16
CA PHE A 285 10.23 0.52 12.56
C PHE A 285 11.62 0.61 13.20
N THR A 286 12.58 -0.22 12.74
CA THR A 286 13.96 -0.14 13.22
C THR A 286 14.65 1.11 12.69
N SER A 287 14.38 1.53 11.45
CA SER A 287 14.93 2.74 10.83
C SER A 287 14.54 4.03 11.56
N LEU A 288 13.37 4.06 12.23
CA LEU A 288 12.95 5.21 13.04
C LEU A 288 13.93 5.52 14.19
N LYS A 289 14.77 4.56 14.60
CA LYS A 289 15.84 4.78 15.59
C LYS A 289 16.93 5.73 15.09
N GLU A 290 17.12 5.85 13.78
CA GLU A 290 18.07 6.80 13.19
C GLU A 290 17.59 8.25 13.36
N GLU A 291 16.27 8.44 13.47
CA GLU A 291 15.61 9.73 13.68
C GLU A 291 15.05 9.87 15.11
N LYS A 292 15.69 9.17 16.07
CA LYS A 292 15.23 9.01 17.45
C LYS A 292 14.78 10.32 18.11
N LYS A 293 15.54 11.40 17.96
CA LYS A 293 15.23 12.70 18.58
C LYS A 293 13.85 13.21 18.18
N MET A 294 13.55 13.24 16.88
CA MET A 294 12.26 13.74 16.38
C MET A 294 11.14 12.72 16.61
N PHE A 295 11.45 11.43 16.45
CA PHE A 295 10.53 10.35 16.77
C PHE A 295 10.02 10.40 18.22
N GLU A 296 10.93 10.53 19.19
CA GLU A 296 10.58 10.67 20.60
C GLU A 296 9.78 11.96 20.87
N ARG A 297 10.16 13.08 20.23
CA ARG A 297 9.41 14.35 20.35
C ARG A 297 7.96 14.21 19.87
N VAL A 298 7.73 13.61 18.71
CA VAL A 298 6.38 13.42 18.16
C VAL A 298 5.57 12.50 19.07
N LEU A 299 6.12 11.35 19.45
CA LEU A 299 5.40 10.43 20.34
C LEU A 299 5.13 11.06 21.70
N ASP A 300 6.05 11.85 22.27
CA ASP A 300 5.85 12.51 23.55
C ASP A 300 4.66 13.46 23.58
N GLY A 301 4.26 13.97 22.42
CA GLY A 301 3.09 14.83 22.25
C GLY A 301 1.75 14.10 22.25
N VAL A 302 1.70 12.77 22.20
CA VAL A 302 0.44 12.02 22.17
C VAL A 302 0.13 11.30 23.48
N SER A 303 -1.12 10.86 23.64
CA SER A 303 -1.58 10.14 24.84
C SER A 303 -0.84 8.81 25.03
N GLN A 304 -0.86 8.28 26.27
CA GLN A 304 -0.28 6.98 26.56
C GLN A 304 -0.95 5.84 25.77
N GLU A 305 -2.24 5.98 25.45
CA GLU A 305 -2.97 5.05 24.60
C GLU A 305 -2.33 4.94 23.21
N TYR A 306 -2.06 6.06 22.53
CA TYR A 306 -1.46 6.04 21.19
C TYR A 306 0.01 5.60 21.19
N LYS A 307 0.76 5.90 22.27
CA LYS A 307 2.12 5.35 22.48
C LYS A 307 2.09 3.83 22.64
N LYS A 308 1.12 3.32 23.40
CA LYS A 308 0.92 1.89 23.62
C LYS A 308 0.52 1.21 22.32
N ASN A 309 -0.44 1.74 21.57
CA ASN A 309 -0.85 1.19 20.27
C ASN A 309 0.33 1.05 19.32
N PHE A 310 1.15 2.10 19.16
CA PHE A 310 2.36 2.03 18.34
C PHE A 310 3.30 0.91 18.80
N SER A 311 3.59 0.85 20.10
CA SER A 311 4.50 -0.16 20.67
C SER A 311 3.98 -1.59 20.49
N ASP A 312 2.69 -1.80 20.73
CA ASP A 312 2.01 -3.09 20.54
C ASP A 312 2.05 -3.50 19.07
N ASN A 313 1.81 -2.56 18.15
CA ASN A 313 1.88 -2.84 16.70
C ASN A 313 3.30 -3.23 16.28
N VAL A 314 4.33 -2.53 16.74
CA VAL A 314 5.74 -2.89 16.48
C VAL A 314 6.06 -4.29 17.01
N MET A 315 5.59 -4.62 18.22
CA MET A 315 5.78 -5.95 18.81
C MET A 315 5.06 -7.03 18.00
N ALA A 316 3.81 -6.81 17.65
CA ALA A 316 3.01 -7.74 16.87
C ALA A 316 3.61 -8.02 15.47
N PHE A 317 4.20 -7.02 14.81
CA PHE A 317 4.94 -7.25 13.56
C PHE A 317 6.20 -8.11 13.76
N ARG A 318 6.92 -7.93 14.88
CA ARG A 318 8.08 -8.78 15.20
C ARG A 318 7.67 -10.22 15.47
N GLU A 319 6.59 -10.43 16.22
CA GLU A 319 6.03 -11.75 16.50
C GLU A 319 5.54 -12.42 15.21
N ALA A 320 4.81 -11.69 14.36
CA ALA A 320 4.39 -12.16 13.06
C ALA A 320 5.59 -12.59 12.21
N TRP A 321 6.62 -11.75 12.12
CA TRP A 321 7.85 -12.08 11.39
C TRP A 321 8.58 -13.30 11.97
N ALA A 322 8.70 -13.41 13.29
CA ALA A 322 9.32 -14.57 13.94
C ALA A 322 8.58 -15.88 13.59
N LYS A 323 7.25 -15.86 13.62
CA LYS A 323 6.41 -16.98 13.18
C LYS A 323 6.61 -17.33 11.71
N GLU A 324 6.79 -16.33 10.83
CA GLU A 324 7.11 -16.60 9.43
C GLU A 324 8.47 -17.30 9.26
N VAL A 325 9.47 -16.86 10.02
CA VAL A 325 10.81 -17.46 9.99
C VAL A 325 10.75 -18.92 10.46
N GLU A 326 10.01 -19.19 11.53
CA GLU A 326 9.78 -20.55 12.04
C GLU A 326 9.13 -21.46 10.98
N ILE A 327 8.01 -21.02 10.38
CA ILE A 327 7.30 -21.78 9.34
C ILE A 327 8.23 -22.07 8.16
N ARG A 328 8.97 -21.06 7.68
CA ARG A 328 9.93 -21.22 6.57
C ARG A 328 11.04 -22.21 6.92
N GLY A 329 11.52 -22.17 8.16
CA GLY A 329 12.49 -23.13 8.70
C GLY A 329 11.94 -24.55 8.68
N SER A 330 10.71 -24.76 9.17
CA SER A 330 10.08 -26.09 9.19
C SER A 330 9.84 -26.66 7.79
N VAL A 331 9.42 -25.84 6.81
CA VAL A 331 9.30 -26.28 5.41
C VAL A 331 10.66 -26.65 4.83
N ARG A 332 11.67 -25.78 5.00
CA ARG A 332 13.03 -26.01 4.47
C ARG A 332 13.67 -27.28 5.04
N ASN A 333 13.43 -27.55 6.32
CA ASN A 333 13.96 -28.71 7.02
C ASN A 333 13.08 -29.97 6.84
N MET A 334 12.10 -29.94 5.94
CA MET A 334 11.17 -31.04 5.66
C MET A 334 10.38 -31.53 6.89
N LEU A 335 10.24 -30.68 7.91
CA LEU A 335 9.41 -30.93 9.09
C LEU A 335 7.93 -30.63 8.81
N LEU A 336 7.65 -29.87 7.74
CA LEU A 336 6.31 -29.52 7.32
C LEU A 336 6.16 -29.65 5.80
N GLU A 337 5.32 -30.59 5.37
CA GLU A 337 5.02 -30.84 3.97
C GLU A 337 3.87 -29.97 3.46
N LEU A 338 3.98 -29.49 2.22
CA LEU A 338 2.96 -28.70 1.53
C LEU A 338 2.34 -29.51 0.39
N ILE A 339 1.03 -29.72 0.44
CA ILE A 339 0.30 -30.54 -0.52
C ILE A 339 -0.78 -29.69 -1.20
N THR A 340 -0.90 -29.83 -2.52
CA THR A 340 -1.98 -29.20 -3.29
C THR A 340 -3.14 -30.19 -3.52
N VAL A 341 -4.36 -29.69 -3.47
CA VAL A 341 -5.59 -30.47 -3.70
C VAL A 341 -6.50 -29.68 -4.64
N VAL A 342 -6.88 -30.29 -5.76
CA VAL A 342 -7.94 -29.76 -6.64
C VAL A 342 -9.29 -30.11 -6.00
N GLU A 343 -10.05 -29.10 -5.60
CA GLU A 343 -11.33 -29.29 -4.92
C GLU A 343 -12.47 -29.49 -5.92
N GLY A 344 -13.38 -30.40 -5.60
CA GLY A 344 -14.66 -30.55 -6.31
C GLY A 344 -15.76 -29.76 -5.60
N ILE A 345 -16.83 -29.41 -6.31
CA ILE A 345 -17.97 -28.66 -5.74
C ILE A 345 -18.54 -29.36 -4.49
N HIS A 346 -18.60 -30.69 -4.52
CA HIS A 346 -19.12 -31.52 -3.43
C HIS A 346 -18.15 -31.64 -2.24
N THR A 347 -16.89 -31.24 -2.38
CA THR A 347 -15.88 -31.28 -1.29
C THR A 347 -15.76 -29.96 -0.54
N VAL A 348 -16.29 -28.87 -1.10
CA VAL A 348 -16.24 -27.53 -0.49
C VAL A 348 -17.33 -27.40 0.58
N SER A 349 -16.95 -27.63 1.84
CA SER A 349 -17.82 -27.42 2.99
C SER A 349 -17.93 -25.94 3.40
N SER A 350 -18.96 -25.57 4.17
CA SER A 350 -19.09 -24.23 4.74
C SER A 350 -17.85 -23.81 5.54
N ASN A 351 -17.28 -24.73 6.32
CA ASN A 351 -16.07 -24.48 7.11
C ASN A 351 -14.86 -24.17 6.20
N MET A 352 -14.73 -24.89 5.08
CA MET A 352 -13.67 -24.60 4.10
C MET A 352 -13.84 -23.20 3.51
N ILE A 353 -15.06 -22.81 3.14
CA ILE A 353 -15.34 -21.47 2.60
C ILE A 353 -14.94 -20.38 3.59
N GLU A 354 -15.21 -20.58 4.88
CA GLU A 354 -14.80 -19.65 5.93
C GLU A 354 -13.28 -19.57 6.11
N SER A 355 -12.58 -20.71 6.10
CA SER A 355 -11.12 -20.74 6.11
C SER A 355 -10.52 -20.02 4.91
N LEU A 356 -11.04 -20.26 3.69
CA LEU A 356 -10.56 -19.59 2.48
C LEU A 356 -10.85 -18.09 2.51
N LEU A 357 -12.00 -17.68 3.05
CA LEU A 357 -12.34 -16.27 3.23
C LEU A 357 -11.36 -15.59 4.18
N HIS A 358 -11.01 -16.23 5.30
CA HIS A 358 -10.03 -15.69 6.24
C HIS A 358 -8.67 -15.49 5.56
N ILE A 359 -8.22 -16.48 4.78
CA ILE A 359 -6.97 -16.37 4.00
C ILE A 359 -7.06 -15.25 2.95
N HIS A 360 -8.22 -15.08 2.30
CA HIS A 360 -8.44 -14.02 1.33
C HIS A 360 -8.32 -12.63 1.99
N GLN A 361 -8.95 -12.44 3.15
CA GLN A 361 -8.91 -11.19 3.92
C GLN A 361 -7.50 -10.87 4.45
N GLU A 362 -6.65 -11.88 4.61
CA GLU A 362 -5.24 -11.70 4.98
C GLU A 362 -4.32 -11.36 3.80
N SER A 363 -4.79 -11.55 2.56
CA SER A 363 -4.00 -11.30 1.35
C SER A 363 -3.97 -9.80 1.01
N PRO A 364 -2.84 -9.26 0.51
CA PRO A 364 -2.75 -7.86 0.05
C PRO A 364 -3.50 -7.60 -1.27
N ALA A 365 -4.59 -8.32 -1.57
CA ALA A 365 -5.27 -8.23 -2.85
C ALA A 365 -5.96 -6.85 -3.03
N PRO A 366 -5.74 -6.18 -4.18
CA PRO A 366 -6.14 -4.78 -4.41
C PRO A 366 -7.64 -4.58 -4.69
N MET A 367 -8.46 -5.62 -4.68
CA MET A 367 -9.90 -5.49 -4.95
C MET A 367 -10.73 -6.08 -3.81
N SER A 368 -11.42 -5.20 -3.10
CA SER A 368 -12.49 -5.56 -2.17
C SER A 368 -13.55 -6.38 -2.93
N THR A 369 -13.41 -7.70 -2.84
CA THR A 369 -14.41 -8.62 -3.37
C THR A 369 -15.47 -8.77 -2.30
N SER A 370 -16.72 -8.44 -2.62
CA SER A 370 -17.80 -8.63 -1.65
C SER A 370 -17.89 -10.10 -1.26
N LEU A 371 -18.23 -10.38 0.01
CA LEU A 371 -18.38 -11.74 0.52
C LEU A 371 -19.23 -12.62 -0.40
N ARG A 372 -20.30 -12.04 -0.96
CA ARG A 372 -21.19 -12.72 -1.91
C ARG A 372 -20.47 -13.11 -3.20
N LYS A 373 -19.64 -12.22 -3.76
CA LYS A 373 -18.85 -12.51 -4.97
C LYS A 373 -17.78 -13.57 -4.68
N PHE A 374 -17.08 -13.45 -3.54
CA PHE A 374 -16.10 -14.43 -3.11
C PHE A 374 -16.71 -15.83 -3.00
N LYS A 375 -17.80 -15.95 -2.22
CA LYS A 375 -18.51 -17.23 -2.06
C LYS A 375 -18.94 -17.79 -3.42
N LYS A 376 -19.57 -16.97 -4.27
CA LYS A 376 -19.98 -17.40 -5.61
C LYS A 376 -18.80 -17.96 -6.42
N SER A 377 -17.66 -17.28 -6.41
CA SER A 377 -16.47 -17.69 -7.16
C SER A 377 -15.93 -19.05 -6.72
N VAL A 378 -15.76 -19.27 -5.41
CA VAL A 378 -15.19 -20.53 -4.89
C VAL A 378 -16.16 -21.71 -4.92
N THR A 379 -17.46 -21.46 -5.11
CA THR A 379 -18.50 -22.49 -5.24
C THR A 379 -19.02 -22.68 -6.66
N ASP A 380 -18.48 -21.95 -7.64
CA ASP A 380 -18.94 -22.05 -9.03
C ASP A 380 -18.58 -23.44 -9.59
N PRO A 381 -19.54 -24.17 -10.19
CA PRO A 381 -19.26 -25.48 -10.78
C PRO A 381 -18.16 -25.51 -11.83
N ASP A 382 -18.00 -24.41 -12.57
CA ASP A 382 -16.99 -24.28 -13.60
C ASP A 382 -15.67 -23.69 -13.08
N ALA A 383 -15.59 -23.34 -11.78
CA ALA A 383 -14.37 -22.84 -11.18
C ALA A 383 -13.31 -23.94 -11.04
N ILE A 384 -12.06 -23.50 -11.15
CA ILE A 384 -10.89 -24.24 -10.73
C ILE A 384 -10.57 -23.73 -9.33
N LEU A 385 -10.66 -24.59 -8.32
CA LEU A 385 -10.25 -24.29 -6.96
C LEU A 385 -9.15 -25.27 -6.57
N VAL A 386 -7.98 -24.73 -6.26
CA VAL A 386 -6.84 -25.50 -5.74
C VAL A 386 -6.55 -25.01 -4.33
N THR A 387 -6.55 -25.91 -3.35
CA THR A 387 -6.12 -25.60 -1.98
C THR A 387 -4.69 -26.07 -1.74
N LEU A 388 -4.00 -25.37 -0.85
CA LEU A 388 -2.69 -25.76 -0.31
C LEU A 388 -2.89 -26.11 1.16
N ARG A 389 -2.45 -27.29 1.57
CA ARG A 389 -2.65 -27.82 2.93
C ARG A 389 -1.33 -28.27 3.51
N THR A 390 -1.27 -28.33 4.84
CA THR A 390 -0.15 -28.92 5.58
C THR A 390 -0.51 -30.32 6.05
N ILE A 391 0.50 -31.17 6.27
CA ILE A 391 0.38 -32.51 6.86
C ILE A 391 -0.24 -33.56 5.91
N ASN A 392 -1.48 -33.39 5.48
CA ASN A 392 -2.16 -34.33 4.59
C ASN A 392 -3.29 -33.65 3.78
N LYS A 393 -3.88 -34.39 2.84
CA LYS A 393 -4.96 -33.92 1.96
C LYS A 393 -6.23 -33.46 2.70
N ASN A 394 -6.40 -33.85 3.97
CA ASN A 394 -7.53 -33.45 4.82
C ASN A 394 -7.18 -32.31 5.78
N GLY A 395 -5.93 -31.83 5.78
CA GLY A 395 -5.46 -30.74 6.64
C GLY A 395 -6.15 -29.41 6.35
N GLU A 396 -6.02 -28.46 7.27
CA GLU A 396 -6.55 -27.10 7.11
C GLU A 396 -5.85 -26.39 5.94
N PRO A 397 -6.60 -25.70 5.06
CA PRO A 397 -6.00 -24.87 4.03
C PRO A 397 -5.11 -23.77 4.63
N VAL A 398 -3.88 -23.67 4.10
CA VAL A 398 -2.93 -22.57 4.35
C VAL A 398 -2.77 -21.67 3.14
N GLY A 399 -3.37 -22.03 2.00
CA GLY A 399 -3.47 -21.18 0.82
C GLY A 399 -4.44 -21.75 -0.20
N TYR A 400 -4.75 -20.98 -1.23
CA TYR A 400 -5.54 -21.42 -2.37
C TYR A 400 -5.26 -20.60 -3.62
N ALA A 401 -5.60 -21.16 -4.77
CA ALA A 401 -5.77 -20.46 -6.03
C ALA A 401 -7.18 -20.74 -6.55
N ASN A 402 -7.88 -19.70 -6.99
CA ASN A 402 -9.19 -19.84 -7.62
C ASN A 402 -9.27 -19.06 -8.94
N GLY A 403 -10.21 -19.47 -9.77
CA GLY A 403 -10.43 -18.89 -11.08
C GLY A 403 -11.36 -19.76 -11.90
N GLY A 404 -11.47 -19.45 -13.18
CA GLY A 404 -12.37 -20.17 -14.09
C GLY A 404 -12.18 -19.72 -15.52
N ARG A 405 -13.16 -19.99 -16.38
CA ARG A 405 -13.12 -19.53 -17.77
C ARG A 405 -13.10 -18.00 -17.85
N LEU A 406 -12.23 -17.45 -18.70
CA LEU A 406 -12.07 -16.01 -18.90
C LEU A 406 -13.40 -15.30 -19.20
N GLU A 407 -14.30 -15.97 -19.93
CA GLU A 407 -15.62 -15.46 -20.30
C GLU A 407 -16.53 -15.12 -19.11
N ASN A 408 -16.25 -15.66 -17.92
CA ASN A 408 -17.04 -15.42 -16.72
C ASN A 408 -16.62 -14.14 -15.97
N TYR A 409 -15.58 -13.44 -16.46
CA TYR A 409 -14.96 -12.32 -15.76
C TYR A 409 -15.06 -11.01 -16.55
N THR A 410 -15.32 -9.92 -15.84
CA THR A 410 -15.19 -8.57 -16.38
C THR A 410 -13.77 -8.08 -16.18
N LEU A 411 -13.06 -7.80 -17.27
CA LEU A 411 -11.72 -7.25 -17.22
C LEU A 411 -11.74 -5.74 -16.91
N ARG A 412 -10.64 -5.24 -16.34
CA ARG A 412 -10.43 -3.83 -16.07
C ARG A 412 -10.52 -3.04 -17.38
N ARG A 413 -11.03 -1.81 -17.30
CA ARG A 413 -11.13 -0.90 -18.46
C ARG A 413 -9.78 -0.80 -19.18
N GLY A 414 -9.82 -0.90 -20.51
CA GLY A 414 -8.63 -0.83 -21.36
C GLY A 414 -7.95 -2.19 -21.58
N THR A 415 -8.24 -3.22 -20.78
CA THR A 415 -7.75 -4.57 -21.07
C THR A 415 -8.53 -5.16 -22.25
N HIS A 416 -7.80 -5.48 -23.31
CA HIS A 416 -8.32 -6.19 -24.47
C HIS A 416 -7.55 -7.51 -24.61
N ASP A 417 -8.19 -8.62 -24.26
CA ASP A 417 -7.62 -9.96 -24.50
C ASP A 417 -8.25 -10.58 -25.75
N GLU A 418 -7.44 -10.84 -26.77
CA GLU A 418 -7.86 -11.46 -28.03
C GLU A 418 -8.41 -12.89 -27.89
N ASN A 419 -8.22 -13.54 -26.74
CA ASN A 419 -8.75 -14.87 -26.44
C ASN A 419 -10.09 -14.82 -25.70
N LEU A 420 -10.57 -13.64 -25.33
CA LEU A 420 -11.90 -13.48 -24.74
C LEU A 420 -12.98 -13.98 -25.72
N GLY A 421 -13.80 -14.93 -25.27
CA GLY A 421 -14.89 -15.52 -26.07
C GLY A 421 -14.48 -16.77 -26.86
N LYS A 422 -13.18 -17.11 -26.91
CA LYS A 422 -12.66 -18.30 -27.60
C LYS A 422 -12.71 -19.57 -26.74
N ARG A 423 -13.06 -19.47 -25.45
CA ARG A 423 -13.16 -20.58 -24.48
C ARG A 423 -11.87 -21.41 -24.36
N ASN A 424 -10.73 -20.80 -24.62
CA ASN A 424 -9.41 -21.43 -24.59
C ASN A 424 -8.50 -20.85 -23.47
N THR A 425 -9.04 -20.02 -22.59
CA THR A 425 -8.27 -19.30 -21.57
C THR A 425 -8.93 -19.39 -20.20
N ALA A 426 -8.16 -19.76 -19.19
CA ALA A 426 -8.57 -19.68 -17.79
C ALA A 426 -8.06 -18.37 -17.17
N TYR A 427 -8.91 -17.67 -16.43
CA TYR A 427 -8.57 -16.50 -15.64
C TYR A 427 -8.32 -16.91 -14.18
N ILE A 428 -7.13 -16.59 -13.66
CA ILE A 428 -6.81 -16.68 -12.23
C ILE A 428 -7.38 -15.44 -11.57
N GLU A 429 -8.37 -15.64 -10.70
CA GLU A 429 -9.00 -14.58 -9.94
C GLU A 429 -8.17 -14.21 -8.72
N SER A 430 -7.70 -15.20 -7.96
CA SER A 430 -6.81 -14.93 -6.83
C SER A 430 -5.86 -16.10 -6.54
N ILE A 431 -4.70 -15.76 -5.99
CA ILE A 431 -3.80 -16.69 -5.31
C ILE A 431 -3.52 -16.08 -3.95
N CYS A 432 -3.97 -16.75 -2.89
CA CYS A 432 -3.82 -16.28 -1.52
C CYS A 432 -3.15 -17.37 -0.69
N VAL A 433 -2.15 -17.01 0.11
CA VAL A 433 -1.47 -17.92 1.04
C VAL A 433 -1.34 -17.20 2.38
N LYS A 434 -1.41 -17.95 3.48
CA LYS A 434 -1.17 -17.41 4.83
C LYS A 434 0.27 -16.87 4.96
N PRO A 435 0.50 -15.87 5.81
CA PRO A 435 1.85 -15.40 6.15
C PRO A 435 2.78 -16.54 6.57
N GLY A 436 4.07 -16.41 6.23
CA GLY A 436 5.08 -17.45 6.48
C GLY A 436 5.13 -18.57 5.44
N TYR A 437 3.99 -18.89 4.83
CA TYR A 437 3.91 -19.87 3.75
C TYR A 437 4.20 -19.27 2.38
N TRP A 438 4.36 -17.97 2.20
CA TRP A 438 4.77 -17.37 0.93
C TRP A 438 6.30 -17.39 0.72
N GLY A 439 6.72 -17.19 -0.54
CA GLY A 439 8.12 -16.92 -0.90
C GLY A 439 8.96 -18.20 -0.92
N GLY A 440 10.01 -18.26 -0.09
CA GLY A 440 11.02 -19.33 -0.08
C GLY A 440 10.53 -20.74 0.27
N THR A 441 9.24 -20.91 0.58
CA THR A 441 8.56 -22.21 0.76
C THR A 441 8.05 -22.82 -0.55
N GLY A 442 7.93 -22.03 -1.62
CA GLY A 442 7.38 -22.46 -2.91
C GLY A 442 5.84 -22.56 -2.98
N ALA A 443 5.09 -22.27 -1.91
CA ALA A 443 3.63 -22.42 -1.86
C ALA A 443 2.86 -21.75 -3.03
N GLY A 444 3.15 -20.47 -3.30
CA GLY A 444 2.50 -19.73 -4.39
C GLY A 444 2.83 -20.31 -5.77
N ARG A 445 4.03 -20.87 -5.94
CA ARG A 445 4.43 -21.58 -7.16
C ARG A 445 3.66 -22.90 -7.28
N LEU A 446 3.54 -23.68 -6.21
CA LEU A 446 2.79 -24.95 -6.19
C LEU A 446 1.34 -24.74 -6.60
N LEU A 447 0.65 -23.81 -5.93
CA LEU A 447 -0.74 -23.45 -6.25
C LEU A 447 -0.92 -23.03 -7.71
N ARG A 448 -0.01 -22.18 -8.21
CA ARG A 448 -0.05 -21.71 -9.59
C ARG A 448 0.15 -22.85 -10.59
N LEU A 449 1.15 -23.70 -10.37
CA LEU A 449 1.44 -24.83 -11.26
C LEU A 449 0.28 -25.80 -11.32
N GLU A 450 -0.31 -26.13 -10.17
CA GLU A 450 -1.44 -27.05 -10.13
C GLU A 450 -2.70 -26.43 -10.76
N PHE A 451 -2.93 -25.13 -10.55
CA PHE A 451 -3.98 -24.41 -11.29
C PHE A 451 -3.76 -24.47 -12.80
N HIS A 452 -2.52 -24.27 -13.27
CA HIS A 452 -2.22 -24.33 -14.71
C HIS A 452 -2.40 -25.74 -15.28
N ARG A 453 -2.01 -26.78 -14.53
CA ARG A 453 -2.24 -28.18 -14.89
C ARG A 453 -3.75 -28.44 -15.05
N GLU A 454 -4.55 -28.02 -14.08
CA GLU A 454 -6.01 -28.21 -14.13
C GLU A 454 -6.65 -27.42 -15.27
N ALA A 455 -6.21 -26.17 -15.51
CA ALA A 455 -6.67 -25.39 -16.66
C ALA A 455 -6.39 -26.10 -17.99
N LYS A 456 -5.19 -26.70 -18.12
CA LYS A 456 -4.81 -27.50 -19.29
C LYS A 456 -5.67 -28.75 -19.43
N CYS A 457 -5.94 -29.47 -18.34
CA CYS A 457 -6.84 -30.63 -18.32
C CYS A 457 -8.26 -30.26 -18.79
N ARG A 458 -8.72 -29.03 -18.49
CA ARG A 458 -10.00 -28.47 -18.96
C ARG A 458 -9.95 -27.89 -20.38
N GLY A 459 -8.88 -28.14 -21.13
CA GLY A 459 -8.74 -27.74 -22.53
C GLY A 459 -8.28 -26.30 -22.76
N CYS A 460 -7.84 -25.58 -21.72
CA CYS A 460 -7.31 -24.23 -21.89
C CYS A 460 -5.89 -24.27 -22.48
N LYS A 461 -5.62 -23.35 -23.41
CA LYS A 461 -4.28 -23.09 -23.98
C LYS A 461 -3.53 -22.01 -23.21
N PHE A 462 -4.27 -21.13 -22.55
CA PHE A 462 -3.71 -19.99 -21.82
C PHE A 462 -4.27 -19.88 -20.41
N VAL A 463 -3.46 -19.29 -19.54
CA VAL A 463 -3.89 -18.80 -18.23
C VAL A 463 -3.57 -17.31 -18.16
N THR A 464 -4.50 -16.51 -17.65
CA THR A 464 -4.35 -15.06 -17.55
C THR A 464 -4.79 -14.55 -16.17
N GLY A 465 -4.41 -13.33 -15.83
CA GLY A 465 -4.79 -12.69 -14.58
C GLY A 465 -4.09 -11.34 -14.41
N TYR A 466 -4.39 -10.67 -13.31
CA TYR A 466 -3.70 -9.45 -12.91
C TYR A 466 -2.59 -9.77 -11.92
N VAL A 467 -1.40 -9.20 -12.12
CA VAL A 467 -0.26 -9.39 -11.23
C VAL A 467 0.64 -8.17 -11.23
N HIS A 468 1.33 -7.92 -10.12
CA HIS A 468 2.27 -6.80 -10.05
C HIS A 468 3.41 -6.96 -11.07
N ARG A 469 3.78 -5.87 -11.77
CA ARG A 469 4.76 -5.83 -12.87
C ARG A 469 6.06 -6.54 -12.50
N GLU A 470 6.64 -6.20 -11.35
CA GLU A 470 7.90 -6.81 -10.88
C GLU A 470 7.80 -8.34 -10.70
N VAL A 471 6.63 -8.85 -10.28
CA VAL A 471 6.41 -10.30 -10.14
C VAL A 471 6.35 -10.96 -11.51
N ALA A 472 5.66 -10.36 -12.48
CA ALA A 472 5.63 -10.89 -13.85
C ALA A 472 7.01 -10.83 -14.52
N MET A 473 7.71 -9.70 -14.42
CA MET A 473 9.05 -9.53 -14.97
C MET A 473 10.05 -10.50 -14.36
N GLY A 474 9.99 -10.72 -13.05
CA GLY A 474 10.83 -11.73 -12.39
C GLY A 474 10.55 -13.16 -12.88
N ARG A 475 9.31 -13.48 -13.27
CA ARG A 475 8.95 -14.78 -13.86
C ARG A 475 9.43 -14.92 -15.30
N ILE A 476 9.29 -13.87 -16.10
CA ILE A 476 9.81 -13.80 -17.49
C ILE A 476 11.32 -14.00 -17.49
N LYS A 477 12.06 -13.31 -16.60
CA LYS A 477 13.51 -13.47 -16.43
C LYS A 477 13.92 -14.90 -16.08
N ARG A 478 13.06 -15.67 -15.41
CA ARG A 478 13.27 -17.10 -15.09
C ARG A 478 12.84 -18.06 -16.22
N GLY A 479 12.45 -17.54 -17.37
CA GLY A 479 12.09 -18.33 -18.55
C GLY A 479 10.64 -18.80 -18.61
N GLU A 480 9.74 -18.29 -17.77
CA GLU A 480 8.30 -18.57 -17.93
C GLU A 480 7.76 -17.89 -19.20
N SER A 481 7.02 -18.62 -20.03
CA SER A 481 6.38 -18.10 -21.25
C SER A 481 5.18 -17.21 -20.89
N ILE A 482 5.46 -15.95 -20.57
CA ILE A 482 4.50 -14.92 -20.16
C ILE A 482 4.58 -13.73 -21.10
N GLU A 483 3.42 -13.26 -21.53
CA GLU A 483 3.20 -12.04 -22.28
C GLU A 483 2.50 -11.01 -21.37
N ILE A 484 2.99 -9.77 -21.34
CA ILE A 484 2.26 -8.65 -20.71
C ILE A 484 1.33 -8.08 -21.77
N VAL A 485 0.02 -8.30 -21.59
CA VAL A 485 -1.03 -7.91 -22.54
C VAL A 485 -1.42 -6.44 -22.33
N GLN A 486 -1.55 -6.01 -21.07
CA GLN A 486 -1.87 -4.61 -20.75
C GLN A 486 -1.13 -4.18 -19.49
N LYS A 487 -0.43 -3.04 -19.58
CA LYS A 487 0.20 -2.39 -18.44
C LYS A 487 -0.74 -1.37 -17.79
N TYR A 488 -0.67 -1.27 -16.46
CA TYR A 488 -1.42 -0.30 -15.68
C TYR A 488 -0.47 0.53 -14.82
N ASN A 489 -0.69 1.84 -14.80
CA ASN A 489 -0.04 2.77 -13.87
C ASN A 489 -1.15 3.47 -13.06
N PRO A 490 -0.86 4.02 -11.87
CA PRO A 490 0.40 3.92 -11.14
C PRO A 490 0.61 2.58 -10.44
N ASP A 491 -0.44 1.75 -10.33
CA ASP A 491 -0.46 0.57 -9.46
C ASP A 491 0.36 -0.64 -9.94
N LYS A 492 0.87 -0.59 -11.19
CA LYS A 492 1.68 -1.63 -11.81
C LYS A 492 1.02 -3.01 -11.76
N LEU A 493 -0.30 -3.05 -11.63
CA LEU A 493 -1.08 -4.30 -11.61
C LEU A 493 -1.43 -4.67 -13.05
N ASP A 494 -0.45 -5.22 -13.74
CA ASP A 494 -0.51 -5.52 -15.15
C ASP A 494 -1.32 -6.80 -15.43
N TYR A 495 -1.98 -6.82 -16.58
CA TYR A 495 -2.69 -7.99 -17.08
C TYR A 495 -1.74 -8.82 -17.95
N TYR A 496 -1.56 -10.10 -17.59
CA TYR A 496 -0.62 -10.99 -18.25
C TYR A 496 -1.30 -12.24 -18.81
N ARG A 497 -0.65 -12.89 -19.78
CA ARG A 497 -1.07 -14.17 -20.33
C ARG A 497 0.10 -15.14 -20.34
N ALA A 498 -0.13 -16.36 -19.86
CA ALA A 498 0.84 -17.45 -19.84
C ALA A 498 0.37 -18.59 -20.72
N ASN A 499 1.26 -19.16 -21.53
CA ASN A 499 0.96 -20.33 -22.34
C ASN A 499 1.18 -21.61 -21.52
N VAL A 500 0.11 -22.37 -21.24
CA VAL A 500 0.21 -23.59 -20.42
C VAL A 500 0.77 -24.80 -21.17
N ASN A 501 0.87 -24.73 -22.50
CA ASN A 501 1.50 -25.79 -23.30
C ASN A 501 3.03 -25.73 -23.23
N ASN A 502 3.58 -24.54 -23.00
CA ASN A 502 5.02 -24.30 -22.85
C ASN A 502 5.50 -24.41 -21.40
N LEU A 503 4.64 -24.89 -20.48
CA LEU A 503 5.09 -25.24 -19.15
C LEU A 503 6.09 -26.39 -19.28
N LEU A 504 7.37 -26.04 -19.21
CA LEU A 504 8.43 -26.98 -18.89
C LEU A 504 8.06 -27.59 -17.53
N ILE A 505 7.35 -28.72 -17.58
CA ILE A 505 7.38 -29.68 -16.49
C ILE A 505 8.85 -30.09 -16.44
N SER A 506 9.62 -29.51 -15.53
CA SER A 506 10.95 -30.02 -15.22
C SER A 506 10.75 -31.48 -14.82
N ALA A 507 11.04 -32.38 -15.76
CA ALA A 507 10.87 -33.82 -15.65
C ALA A 507 11.87 -34.46 -14.65
N SER A 508 12.28 -33.72 -13.62
CA SER A 508 13.16 -34.20 -12.55
C SER A 508 12.39 -34.81 -11.37
N GLU A 509 11.05 -34.73 -11.34
CA GLU A 509 10.26 -35.20 -10.18
C GLU A 509 9.34 -36.41 -10.48
N ALA A 510 9.35 -36.95 -11.72
CA ALA A 510 8.60 -38.16 -12.07
C ALA A 510 9.28 -39.48 -11.62
N LYS A 511 10.35 -39.43 -10.80
CA LYS A 511 11.09 -40.63 -10.34
C LYS A 511 10.79 -41.09 -8.91
N ILE A 512 9.81 -40.51 -8.21
CA ILE A 512 9.49 -40.91 -6.81
C ILE A 512 8.18 -41.72 -6.70
N SER A 513 7.52 -42.09 -7.81
CA SER A 513 6.34 -42.99 -7.75
C SER A 513 6.51 -44.31 -8.52
N SER A 514 7.74 -44.83 -8.59
CA SER A 514 8.01 -46.21 -8.99
C SER A 514 9.22 -46.75 -8.25
N ASN A 515 9.01 -47.08 -6.97
CA ASN A 515 9.56 -48.25 -6.28
C ASN A 515 8.85 -48.43 -4.94
#